data_AF-A0A537GNW8-F1
#
_entry.id   AF-A0A537GNW8-F1
#
_cell.length_a   1.000
_cell.length_b   1.000
_cell.length_c   1.000
_cell.angle_alpha   90.00
_cell.angle_beta   90.00
_cell.angle_gamma   90.00
#
_symmetry.space_group_name_H-M   'P 1'
#
loop_
_entity.id
_entity.type
_entity.pdbx_description
1 polymer ?
#
loop_
_entity_poly.entity_id
_entity_poly.type
_entity_poly.pdbx_seq_one_letter_code
_entity_poly.pdbx_strand_id
1 'polypeptide(L)'
;MLKTLFALMTEEKARELGRKSGREADPGFVTFWYKKFDLENTIKAIGKVTSEYGRNYRFESSFDGKTHVLIMRHESGKNASAYYAESVKAVFALLGLDCRTEENEDQVTAYVDAPPSQTLLPPLKPV
;
A
#
# COMPACT_ATOMS: atom_id res chain seq x y z
N MET A 1 -8.64 17.79 -8.15
CA MET A 1 -9.54 16.85 -8.85
C MET A 1 -9.93 15.67 -7.96
N LEU A 2 -8.97 14.89 -7.44
CA LEU A 2 -9.27 13.76 -6.53
C LEU A 2 -10.01 14.16 -5.24
N LYS A 3 -9.62 15.27 -4.60
CA LYS A 3 -10.32 15.79 -3.41
C LYS A 3 -11.82 16.00 -3.64
N THR A 4 -12.21 16.59 -4.77
CA THR A 4 -13.63 16.78 -5.12
C THR A 4 -14.33 15.45 -5.35
N LEU A 5 -13.68 14.50 -6.02
CA LEU A 5 -14.24 13.16 -6.22
C LEU A 5 -14.52 12.47 -4.88
N PHE A 6 -13.55 12.47 -3.95
CA PHE A 6 -13.73 11.87 -2.62
C PHE A 6 -14.77 12.59 -1.77
N ALA A 7 -14.92 13.91 -1.91
CA ALA A 7 -15.96 14.67 -1.21
C ALA A 7 -17.38 14.33 -1.68
N LEU A 8 -17.55 13.83 -2.92
CA LEU A 8 -18.86 13.51 -3.50
C LEU A 8 -19.29 12.05 -3.28
N MET A 9 -18.39 11.17 -2.85
CA MET A 9 -18.72 9.77 -2.59
C MET A 9 -19.05 9.52 -1.12
N THR A 10 -19.83 8.46 -0.87
CA THR A 10 -19.99 7.93 0.49
C THR A 10 -18.70 7.22 0.92
N GLU A 11 -18.48 7.14 2.23
CA GLU A 11 -17.33 6.40 2.78
C GLU A 11 -17.36 4.92 2.34
N GLU A 12 -18.53 4.28 2.37
CA GLU A 12 -18.70 2.90 1.92
C GLU A 12 -18.26 2.72 0.46
N LYS A 13 -18.65 3.66 -0.43
CA LYS A 13 -18.25 3.61 -1.82
C LYS A 13 -16.75 3.82 -2.00
N ALA A 14 -16.15 4.71 -1.21
CA ALA A 14 -14.71 4.91 -1.19
C ALA A 14 -13.95 3.64 -0.81
N ARG A 15 -14.43 2.95 0.24
CA ARG A 15 -13.87 1.67 0.70
C ARG A 15 -14.00 0.58 -0.36
N GLU A 16 -15.16 0.46 -0.99
CA GLU A 16 -15.40 -0.50 -2.09
C GLU A 16 -14.45 -0.27 -3.27
N LEU A 17 -14.29 1.00 -3.69
CA LEU A 17 -13.37 1.37 -4.75
C LEU A 17 -11.91 1.13 -4.37
N GLY A 18 -11.52 1.42 -3.12
CA GLY A 18 -10.18 1.15 -2.61
C GLY A 18 -9.85 -0.33 -2.69
N ARG A 19 -10.73 -1.18 -2.14
CA ARG A 19 -10.62 -2.64 -2.23
C ARG A 19 -10.49 -3.13 -3.67
N LYS A 20 -11.27 -2.59 -4.59
CA LYS A 20 -11.23 -2.94 -6.02
C LYS A 20 -9.90 -2.54 -6.65
N SER A 21 -9.45 -1.30 -6.42
CA SER A 21 -8.18 -0.78 -6.93
C SER A 21 -7.01 -1.66 -6.47
N GLY A 22 -6.92 -1.93 -5.16
CA GLY A 22 -5.85 -2.75 -4.59
C GLY A 22 -5.79 -4.17 -5.12
N ARG A 23 -6.94 -4.76 -5.50
CA ARG A 23 -6.98 -6.11 -6.07
C ARG A 23 -6.70 -6.16 -7.56
N GLU A 24 -7.20 -5.20 -8.32
CA GLU A 24 -7.31 -5.32 -9.78
C GLU A 24 -6.35 -4.38 -10.51
N ALA A 25 -6.15 -3.15 -10.01
CA ALA A 25 -5.36 -2.13 -10.69
C ALA A 25 -3.93 -2.06 -10.16
N ASP A 26 -3.77 -2.02 -8.83
CA ASP A 26 -2.50 -1.75 -8.17
C ASP A 26 -1.41 -2.78 -8.54
N PRO A 27 -1.68 -4.12 -8.59
CA PRO A 27 -0.67 -5.11 -9.02
C PRO A 27 -0.21 -4.90 -10.46
N GLY A 28 -1.15 -4.51 -11.35
CA GLY A 28 -0.85 -4.17 -12.74
C GLY A 28 0.06 -2.96 -12.84
N PHE A 29 -0.18 -1.91 -12.03
CA PHE A 29 0.68 -0.74 -11.97
C PHE A 29 2.08 -1.06 -11.48
N VAL A 30 2.21 -1.85 -10.41
CA VAL A 30 3.53 -2.28 -9.89
C VAL A 30 4.28 -3.06 -10.97
N THR A 31 3.62 -4.01 -11.62
CA THR A 31 4.23 -4.85 -12.66
C THR A 31 4.59 -4.04 -13.90
N PHE A 32 3.78 -3.06 -14.29
CA PHE A 32 4.08 -2.18 -15.44
C PHE A 32 5.40 -1.43 -15.24
N TRP A 33 5.57 -0.79 -14.07
CA TRP A 33 6.74 0.04 -13.75
C TRP A 33 7.98 -0.77 -13.37
N TYR A 34 7.82 -1.85 -12.61
CA TYR A 34 8.95 -2.58 -12.01
C TYR A 34 9.11 -4.02 -12.49
N LYS A 35 8.24 -4.47 -13.41
CA LYS A 35 8.26 -5.81 -14.04
C LYS A 35 8.01 -6.99 -13.11
N LYS A 36 7.90 -6.76 -11.80
CA LYS A 36 7.67 -7.78 -10.77
C LYS A 36 6.76 -7.24 -9.68
N PHE A 37 5.78 -8.04 -9.29
CA PHE A 37 4.90 -7.78 -8.15
C PHE A 37 5.45 -8.46 -6.89
N ASP A 38 6.10 -7.68 -6.04
CA ASP A 38 6.62 -8.11 -4.73
C ASP A 38 6.56 -6.95 -3.71
N LEU A 39 6.89 -7.23 -2.44
CA LEU A 39 6.83 -6.25 -1.35
C LEU A 39 7.62 -4.98 -1.64
N GLU A 40 8.88 -5.14 -2.04
CA GLU A 40 9.80 -4.03 -2.31
C GLU A 40 9.27 -3.14 -3.44
N ASN A 41 8.89 -3.73 -4.58
CA ASN A 41 8.39 -2.96 -5.72
C ASN A 41 7.01 -2.36 -5.46
N THR A 42 6.20 -2.97 -4.60
CA THR A 42 4.90 -2.42 -4.18
C THR A 42 5.10 -1.16 -3.33
N ILE A 43 5.96 -1.21 -2.30
CA ILE A 43 6.29 -0.03 -1.48
C ILE A 43 6.93 1.06 -2.35
N LYS A 44 7.82 0.68 -3.27
CA LYS A 44 8.45 1.61 -4.21
C LYS A 44 7.43 2.28 -5.13
N ALA A 45 6.43 1.54 -5.63
CA ALA A 45 5.36 2.10 -6.45
C ALA A 45 4.49 3.09 -5.66
N ILE A 46 4.17 2.78 -4.40
CA ILE A 46 3.44 3.68 -3.51
C ILE A 46 4.21 5.01 -3.32
N GLY A 47 5.52 4.94 -3.12
CA GLY A 47 6.35 6.14 -2.94
C GLY A 47 6.59 6.94 -4.23
N LYS A 48 6.90 6.26 -5.34
CA LYS A 48 7.28 6.92 -6.60
C LYS A 48 6.09 7.21 -7.51
N VAL A 49 5.28 6.21 -7.80
CA VAL A 49 4.27 6.32 -8.86
C VAL A 49 3.04 7.06 -8.35
N THR A 50 2.48 6.66 -7.22
CA THR A 50 1.24 7.27 -6.71
C THR A 50 1.51 8.54 -5.91
N SER A 51 2.61 8.61 -5.17
CA SER A 51 3.03 9.81 -4.43
C SER A 51 3.77 10.83 -5.30
N GLU A 52 4.99 10.56 -5.76
CA GLU A 52 5.78 11.61 -6.45
C GLU A 52 5.22 11.99 -7.83
N TYR A 53 4.89 11.00 -8.66
CA TYR A 53 4.39 11.25 -10.02
C TYR A 53 2.90 11.59 -10.04
N GLY A 54 2.09 10.80 -9.33
CA GLY A 54 0.65 11.00 -9.23
C GLY A 54 0.25 12.20 -8.38
N ARG A 55 1.11 12.64 -7.45
CA ARG A 55 0.85 13.72 -6.48
C ARG A 55 -0.42 13.48 -5.68
N ASN A 56 -0.73 12.22 -5.40
CA ASN A 56 -1.92 11.84 -4.64
C ASN A 56 -1.76 12.14 -3.14
N TYR A 57 -0.52 12.06 -2.64
CA TYR A 57 -0.16 12.28 -1.24
C TYR A 57 1.35 12.53 -1.10
N ARG A 58 1.76 13.04 0.06
CA ARG A 58 3.14 12.92 0.56
C ARG A 58 3.33 11.55 1.18
N PHE A 59 4.47 10.92 0.91
CA PHE A 59 4.78 9.57 1.37
C PHE A 59 6.05 9.53 2.23
N GLU A 60 5.97 8.81 3.35
CA GLU A 60 7.10 8.44 4.20
C GLU A 60 7.04 6.93 4.48
N SER A 61 8.20 6.29 4.58
CA SER A 61 8.27 4.89 5.01
C SER A 61 9.45 4.64 5.95
N SER A 62 9.26 3.69 6.85
CA SER A 62 10.30 3.17 7.73
C SER A 62 10.15 1.65 7.90
N PHE A 63 11.22 1.00 8.35
CA PHE A 63 11.25 -0.44 8.63
C PHE A 63 12.05 -0.68 9.91
N ASP A 64 11.49 -1.42 10.86
CA ASP A 64 12.11 -1.70 12.17
C ASP A 64 12.78 -3.08 12.27
N GLY A 65 12.88 -3.81 11.15
CA GLY A 65 13.37 -5.19 11.09
C GLY A 65 12.25 -6.24 11.09
N LYS A 66 11.01 -5.85 11.39
CA LYS A 66 9.84 -6.73 11.37
C LYS A 66 8.68 -6.15 10.56
N THR A 67 8.39 -4.86 10.73
CA THR A 67 7.20 -4.23 10.18
C THR A 67 7.59 -3.00 9.38
N HIS A 68 7.06 -2.91 8.15
CA HIS A 68 7.09 -1.69 7.36
C HIS A 68 5.98 -0.75 7.83
N VAL A 69 6.34 0.50 8.13
CA VAL A 69 5.39 1.57 8.44
C VAL A 69 5.35 2.51 7.26
N LEU A 70 4.17 2.70 6.67
CA LEU A 70 3.94 3.50 5.47
C LEU A 70 2.95 4.62 5.79
N ILE A 71 3.35 5.87 5.62
CA ILE A 71 2.52 7.03 5.94
C ILE A 71 2.17 7.78 4.65
N MET A 72 0.87 7.92 4.37
CA MET A 72 0.32 8.59 3.19
C MET A 72 -0.52 9.79 3.63
N ARG A 73 -0.07 11.03 3.36
CA ARG A 73 -0.78 12.28 3.73
C ARG A 73 -1.34 12.98 2.50
N HIS A 74 -2.67 13.07 2.37
CA HIS A 74 -3.36 13.45 1.12
C HIS A 74 -4.24 14.72 1.19
N GLU A 75 -4.53 15.29 2.36
CA GLU A 75 -5.32 16.54 2.50
C GLU A 75 -6.67 16.53 1.72
N SER A 76 -7.29 15.34 1.63
CA SER A 76 -8.42 15.03 0.73
C SER A 76 -9.66 14.50 1.45
N GLY A 77 -9.71 14.61 2.78
CA GLY A 77 -10.84 14.24 3.61
C GLY A 77 -10.96 12.73 3.86
N LYS A 78 -11.75 12.39 4.89
CA LYS A 78 -11.87 11.03 5.44
C LYS A 78 -12.22 9.94 4.42
N ASN A 79 -12.94 10.29 3.36
CA ASN A 79 -13.31 9.34 2.32
C ASN A 79 -12.09 8.93 1.47
N ALA A 80 -11.14 9.84 1.26
CA ALA A 80 -9.87 9.50 0.64
C ALA A 80 -9.07 8.56 1.55
N SER A 81 -9.06 8.79 2.87
CA SER A 81 -8.42 7.88 3.83
C SER A 81 -9.03 6.48 3.76
N ALA A 82 -10.36 6.41 3.72
CA ALA A 82 -11.09 5.15 3.60
C ALA A 82 -10.74 4.39 2.31
N TYR A 83 -10.57 5.10 1.19
CA TYR A 83 -10.10 4.52 -0.07
C TYR A 83 -8.67 4.00 0.03
N TYR A 84 -7.72 4.84 0.47
CA TYR A 84 -6.31 4.46 0.52
C TYR A 84 -6.04 3.33 1.52
N ALA A 85 -6.76 3.32 2.66
CA ALA A 85 -6.67 2.24 3.64
C ALA A 85 -7.11 0.89 3.06
N GLU A 86 -8.16 0.86 2.26
CA GLU A 86 -8.63 -0.38 1.66
C GLU A 86 -7.81 -0.81 0.44
N SER A 87 -7.30 0.13 -0.35
CA SER A 87 -6.39 -0.17 -1.47
C SER A 87 -5.07 -0.77 -0.95
N VAL A 88 -4.45 -0.14 0.05
CA VAL A 88 -3.17 -0.62 0.60
C VAL A 88 -3.31 -2.00 1.26
N LYS A 89 -4.39 -2.25 2.00
CA LYS A 89 -4.69 -3.58 2.54
C LYS A 89 -4.83 -4.62 1.45
N ALA A 90 -5.62 -4.31 0.43
CA ALA A 90 -5.93 -5.24 -0.63
C ALA A 90 -4.70 -5.62 -1.46
N VAL A 91 -3.82 -4.66 -1.78
CA VAL A 91 -2.62 -4.96 -2.56
C VAL A 91 -1.61 -5.81 -1.75
N PHE A 92 -1.44 -5.55 -0.46
CA PHE A 92 -0.54 -6.36 0.38
C PHE A 92 -1.12 -7.76 0.69
N ALA A 93 -2.44 -7.89 0.80
CA ALA A 93 -3.08 -9.19 0.95
C ALA A 93 -2.81 -10.12 -0.26
N LEU A 94 -2.68 -9.58 -1.47
CA LEU A 94 -2.29 -10.36 -2.65
C LEU A 94 -0.85 -10.90 -2.60
N LEU A 95 0.01 -10.29 -1.78
CA LEU A 95 1.35 -10.79 -1.48
C LEU A 95 1.37 -11.77 -0.31
N GLY A 96 0.20 -12.11 0.26
CA GLY A 96 0.09 -12.95 1.44
C GLY A 96 0.54 -12.26 2.74
N LEU A 97 0.56 -10.93 2.76
CA LEU A 97 1.01 -10.13 3.90
C LEU A 97 -0.18 -9.55 4.66
N ASP A 98 -0.11 -9.57 5.98
CA ASP A 98 -1.06 -8.85 6.82
C ASP A 98 -0.76 -7.35 6.79
N CYS A 99 -1.80 -6.55 6.64
CA CYS A 99 -1.71 -5.11 6.57
C CYS A 99 -2.77 -4.48 7.48
N ARG A 100 -2.31 -3.87 8.57
CA ARG A 100 -3.17 -3.11 9.47
C ARG A 100 -3.10 -1.63 9.08
N THR A 101 -4.20 -0.90 9.21
CA THR A 101 -4.21 0.54 8.93
C THR A 101 -4.79 1.34 10.08
N GLU A 102 -4.28 2.55 10.26
CA GLU A 102 -4.85 3.61 11.08
C GLU A 102 -5.21 4.78 10.17
N GLU A 103 -6.44 5.25 10.31
CA GLU A 103 -7.03 6.31 9.48
C GLU A 103 -7.26 7.56 10.34
N ASN A 104 -6.91 8.72 9.80
CA ASN A 104 -7.49 9.99 10.22
C ASN A 104 -8.02 10.72 8.99
N GLU A 105 -8.53 11.95 9.13
CA GLU A 105 -9.19 12.65 8.04
C GLU A 105 -8.31 12.83 6.78
N ASP A 106 -7.00 13.01 6.94
CA ASP A 106 -6.12 13.37 5.82
C ASP A 106 -4.85 12.52 5.72
N GLN A 107 -4.80 11.42 6.47
CA GLN A 107 -3.67 10.51 6.51
C GLN A 107 -4.13 9.07 6.73
N VAL A 108 -3.42 8.17 6.07
CA VAL A 108 -3.44 6.73 6.34
C VAL A 108 -2.04 6.30 6.75
N THR A 109 -1.96 5.56 7.85
CA THR A 109 -0.75 4.85 8.26
C THR A 109 -0.99 3.36 8.08
N ALA A 110 -0.19 2.69 7.25
CA ALA A 110 -0.25 1.26 7.05
C ALA A 110 0.95 0.57 7.71
N TYR A 111 0.69 -0.55 8.36
CA TYR A 111 1.67 -1.42 9.00
C TYR A 111 1.65 -2.76 8.28
N VAL A 112 2.76 -3.13 7.65
CA VAL A 112 2.88 -4.34 6.84
C VAL A 112 3.98 -5.20 7.43
N ASP A 113 3.62 -6.36 7.96
CA ASP A 113 4.61 -7.28 8.51
C ASP A 113 5.41 -7.91 7.38
N ALA A 114 6.74 -7.80 7.46
CA ALA A 114 7.62 -8.47 6.53
C ALA A 114 7.53 -9.99 6.77
N PRO A 115 7.56 -10.81 5.70
CA PRO A 115 7.64 -12.25 5.88
C PRO A 115 8.92 -12.58 6.66
N PRO A 116 8.91 -13.65 7.50
CA PRO A 116 10.13 -14.07 8.19
C PRO A 116 11.24 -14.25 7.17
N SER A 117 12.39 -13.61 7.41
CA SER A 117 13.57 -13.86 6.59
C SER A 117 13.84 -15.37 6.66
N GLN A 118 13.68 -16.08 5.54
CA GLN A 118 14.18 -17.44 5.46
C GLN A 118 15.69 -17.34 5.62
N THR A 119 16.18 -17.59 6.82
CA THR A 119 17.59 -17.91 7.03
C THR A 119 17.85 -19.11 6.13
N LEU A 120 18.52 -18.88 5.00
CA LEU A 120 18.98 -19.93 4.11
C LEU A 120 19.78 -20.90 4.98
N LEU A 121 19.20 -22.06 5.28
CA LEU A 121 19.96 -23.16 5.84
C LEU A 121 21.12 -23.40 4.86
N PRO A 122 22.39 -23.37 5.31
CA PRO A 122 23.49 -23.68 4.41
C PRO A 122 23.23 -25.06 3.79
N PRO A 123 23.58 -25.25 2.51
CA PRO A 123 23.35 -26.53 1.85
C PRO A 123 23.99 -27.64 2.67
N LEU A 124 23.22 -28.71 2.93
CA LEU A 124 23.71 -29.90 3.61
C LEU A 124 24.94 -30.39 2.85
N LYS A 125 26.08 -30.45 3.54
CA LYS A 125 27.29 -31.06 2.97
C LYS A 125 26.96 -32.52 2.64
N PRO A 126 27.28 -33.01 1.43
CA PRO A 126 27.24 -34.43 1.15
C PRO A 126 28.15 -35.18 2.14
N VAL A 127 27.65 -36.30 2.65
CA VAL A 127 28.39 -37.27 3.49
C VAL A 127 29.39 -38.04 2.65
#